data_AF-D7C7J9-F1
#
_entry.id   AF-D7C7J9-F1
#
_cell.length_a   1.000
_cell.length_b   1.000
_cell.length_c   1.000
_cell.angle_alpha   90.00
_cell.angle_beta   90.00
_cell.angle_gamma   90.00
#
_symmetry.space_group_name_H-M   'P 1'
#
loop_
_entity.id
_entity.type
_entity.pdbx_description
1 polymer ?
#
loop_
_entity_poly.entity_id
_entity_poly.type
_entity_poly.pdbx_seq_one_letter_code
_entity_poly.pdbx_strand_id
1 'polypeptide(L)'
;MPTERWPTLVTALAGWRHPAWYTLHRARRELETHHVDLNLGYTTTDWSTSYVIWALDDTIATLTARDFPIARIEATDLDRSWTLAPTVPAATGPGHALLAWLSGRGPATHLVSEPRLPTPPTWPLPPTPGWT
;
A
#
# COMPACT_ATOMS: atom_id res chain seq x y z
N MET A 1 -1.57 23.56 12.00
CA MET A 1 -2.80 23.80 11.21
C MET A 1 -3.97 23.89 12.18
N PRO A 2 -4.89 24.86 12.00
CA PRO A 2 -6.14 24.89 12.76
C PRO A 2 -6.95 23.61 12.53
N THR A 3 -7.60 23.10 13.58
CA THR A 3 -8.28 21.78 13.57
C THR A 3 -9.32 21.68 12.46
N GLU A 4 -10.09 22.76 12.25
CA GLU A 4 -11.14 22.87 11.24
C GLU A 4 -10.64 22.89 9.80
N ARG A 5 -9.33 23.11 9.59
CA ARG A 5 -8.73 23.15 8.25
C ARG A 5 -8.23 21.79 7.77
N TRP A 6 -8.04 20.82 8.66
CA TRP A 6 -7.58 19.49 8.27
C TRP A 6 -8.46 18.77 7.23
N PRO A 7 -9.81 18.88 7.27
CA PRO A 7 -10.68 18.28 6.25
C PRO A 7 -10.69 19.02 4.90
N THR A 8 -10.06 20.19 4.78
CA THR A 8 -10.08 20.97 3.54
C THR A 8 -9.43 20.19 2.40
N LEU A 9 -10.11 20.08 1.26
CA LEU A 9 -9.58 19.42 0.08
C LEU A 9 -8.48 20.26 -0.58
N VAL A 10 -7.31 19.64 -0.75
CA VAL A 10 -6.15 20.16 -1.48
C VAL A 10 -5.87 19.30 -2.70
N THR A 11 -5.13 19.83 -3.66
CA THR A 11 -4.81 19.14 -4.92
C THR A 11 -3.41 18.53 -4.87
N ALA A 12 -3.30 17.23 -5.09
CA ALA A 12 -2.02 16.56 -5.28
C ALA A 12 -1.38 16.99 -6.61
N LEU A 13 -0.07 16.82 -6.74
CA LEU A 13 0.65 17.14 -7.98
C LEU A 13 0.07 16.42 -9.21
N ALA A 14 -0.43 15.19 -9.03
CA ALA A 14 -1.09 14.40 -10.06
C ALA A 14 -2.56 14.82 -10.35
N GLY A 15 -3.02 15.95 -9.81
CA GLY A 15 -4.31 16.58 -10.14
C GLY A 15 -5.53 16.10 -9.34
N TRP A 16 -5.45 14.98 -8.62
CA TRP A 16 -6.54 14.50 -7.77
C TRP A 16 -6.59 15.21 -6.40
N ARG A 17 -7.76 15.24 -5.76
CA ARG A 17 -8.00 15.97 -4.51
C ARG A 17 -8.05 15.04 -3.31
N HIS A 18 -7.59 15.55 -2.17
CA HIS A 18 -7.69 14.87 -0.88
C HIS A 18 -7.72 15.86 0.28
N PRO A 19 -8.23 15.47 1.47
CA PRO A 19 -8.13 16.31 2.66
C PRO A 19 -6.68 16.64 3.01
N ALA A 20 -6.45 17.83 3.57
CA ALA A 20 -5.11 18.30 3.95
C ALA A 20 -4.41 17.34 4.93
N TRP A 21 -5.16 16.64 5.80
CA TRP A 21 -4.58 15.66 6.71
C TRP A 21 -3.96 14.46 5.99
N TYR A 22 -4.48 14.09 4.81
CA TYR A 22 -3.96 12.96 4.02
C TYR A 22 -2.57 13.27 3.44
N THR A 23 -2.18 14.55 3.36
CA THR A 23 -0.79 14.94 3.01
C THR A 23 0.24 14.31 3.94
N LEU A 24 -0.07 14.16 5.23
CA LEU A 24 0.86 13.58 6.20
C LEU A 24 1.07 12.08 5.95
N HIS A 25 0.00 11.37 5.60
CA HIS A 25 0.06 9.98 5.18
C HIS A 25 0.89 9.80 3.91
N ARG A 26 0.69 10.68 2.92
CA ARG A 26 1.51 10.69 1.69
C ARG A 26 2.98 10.99 2.01
N ALA A 27 3.27 12.01 2.81
CA ALA A 27 4.65 12.35 3.19
C ALA A 27 5.35 11.21 3.93
N ARG A 28 4.65 10.53 4.85
CA ARG A 28 5.17 9.33 5.50
C ARG A 28 5.50 8.24 4.49
N ARG A 29 4.59 7.95 3.54
CA ARG A 29 4.82 6.99 2.47
C ARG A 29 6.09 7.31 1.68
N GLU A 30 6.23 8.55 1.21
CA GLU A 30 7.42 9.00 0.45
C GLU A 30 8.71 8.76 1.24
N LEU A 31 8.74 9.15 2.52
CA LEU A 31 9.91 8.94 3.38
C LEU A 31 10.25 7.46 3.56
N GLU A 32 9.26 6.66 3.92
CA GLU A 32 9.43 5.22 4.19
C GLU A 32 9.91 4.46 2.95
N THR A 33 9.39 4.78 1.76
CA THR A 33 9.83 4.11 0.53
C THR A 33 11.13 4.65 0.00
N HIS A 34 11.35 5.97 0.02
CA HIS A 34 12.59 6.52 -0.51
C HIS A 34 13.79 6.26 0.40
N HIS A 35 13.58 6.04 1.70
CA HIS A 35 14.66 5.59 2.56
C HIS A 35 15.13 4.17 2.19
N VAL A 36 14.20 3.28 1.82
CA VAL A 36 14.54 1.98 1.21
C VAL A 36 15.26 2.18 -0.13
N ASP A 37 14.76 3.07 -0.98
CA ASP A 37 15.33 3.31 -2.31
C ASP A 37 16.76 3.88 -2.25
N LEU A 38 17.12 4.63 -1.18
CA LEU A 38 18.48 5.11 -0.95
C LEU A 38 19.49 3.97 -0.73
N ASN A 39 19.02 2.78 -0.33
CA ASN A 39 19.84 1.59 -0.12
C ASN A 39 21.03 1.82 0.84
N LEU A 40 20.79 2.54 1.94
CA LEU A 40 21.79 2.86 2.97
C LEU A 40 21.64 2.01 4.25
N GLY A 41 21.05 0.82 4.12
CA GLY A 41 20.81 -0.11 5.23
C GLY A 41 19.42 -0.02 5.85
N TYR A 42 18.59 0.96 5.46
CA TYR A 42 17.16 0.95 5.75
C TYR A 42 16.43 0.05 4.74
N THR A 43 15.64 -0.88 5.24
CA THR A 43 14.98 -1.91 4.45
C THR A 43 13.49 -1.98 4.77
N THR A 44 12.76 -2.81 4.03
CA THR A 44 11.32 -2.99 4.29
C THR A 44 11.05 -3.63 5.64
N THR A 45 12.02 -4.35 6.26
CA THR A 45 11.84 -4.89 7.62
C THR A 45 11.86 -3.81 8.69
N ASP A 46 12.37 -2.62 8.38
CA ASP A 46 12.43 -1.48 9.29
C ASP A 46 11.13 -0.66 9.29
N TRP A 47 10.23 -0.92 8.33
CA TRP A 47 8.92 -0.29 8.30
C TRP A 47 8.12 -0.62 9.56
N SER A 48 7.72 0.44 10.27
CA SER A 48 6.86 0.29 11.44
C SER A 48 5.53 -0.40 11.11
N THR A 49 5.04 -1.25 12.03
CA THR A 49 3.76 -1.97 11.90
C THR A 49 2.60 -1.05 11.53
N SER A 50 2.52 0.15 12.14
CA SER A 50 1.44 1.10 11.87
C SER A 50 1.51 1.70 10.45
N TYR A 51 2.70 1.84 9.88
CA TYR A 51 2.85 2.24 8.48
C TYR A 51 2.38 1.12 7.56
N VAL A 52 2.86 -0.10 7.80
CA VAL A 52 2.55 -1.28 6.96
C VAL A 52 1.04 -1.52 6.91
N ILE A 53 0.36 -1.52 8.07
CA ILE A 53 -1.09 -1.68 8.16
C ILE A 53 -1.81 -0.63 7.30
N TRP A 54 -1.52 0.65 7.52
CA TRP A 54 -2.19 1.73 6.80
C TRP A 54 -1.92 1.66 5.29
N ALA A 55 -0.68 1.42 4.89
CA ALA A 55 -0.31 1.38 3.48
C ALA A 55 -0.89 0.15 2.76
N LEU A 56 -0.99 -1.00 3.43
CA LEU A 56 -1.69 -2.18 2.90
C LEU A 56 -3.18 -1.91 2.73
N ASP A 57 -3.87 -1.37 3.75
CA ASP A 57 -5.29 -1.06 3.66
C ASP A 57 -5.60 -0.13 2.47
N ASP A 58 -4.84 0.96 2.33
CA ASP A 58 -5.01 1.95 1.25
C ASP A 58 -4.68 1.36 -0.14
N THR A 59 -3.59 0.60 -0.23
CA THR A 59 -3.16 -0.02 -1.49
C THR A 59 -4.16 -1.10 -1.94
N ILE A 60 -4.58 -1.97 -1.03
CA ILE A 60 -5.47 -3.08 -1.35
C ILE A 60 -6.86 -2.57 -1.73
N ALA A 61 -7.43 -1.60 -1.01
CA ALA A 61 -8.69 -0.98 -1.40
C ALA A 61 -8.64 -0.40 -2.82
N THR A 62 -7.51 0.24 -3.15
CA THR A 62 -7.27 0.86 -4.46
C THR A 62 -7.14 -0.18 -5.58
N LEU A 63 -6.52 -1.33 -5.29
CA LEU A 63 -6.38 -2.46 -6.22
C LEU A 63 -7.69 -3.22 -6.40
N THR A 64 -8.47 -3.43 -5.33
CA THR A 64 -9.81 -4.02 -5.39
C THR A 64 -10.72 -3.19 -6.30
N ALA A 65 -10.70 -1.87 -6.17
CA ALA A 65 -11.50 -0.97 -7.02
C ALA A 65 -11.06 -0.93 -8.50
N ARG A 66 -9.95 -1.57 -8.85
CA ARG A 66 -9.40 -1.65 -10.21
C ARG A 66 -9.33 -3.09 -10.73
N ASP A 67 -10.01 -4.02 -10.07
CA ASP A 67 -10.06 -5.44 -10.44
C ASP A 67 -8.67 -6.05 -10.61
N PHE A 68 -7.70 -5.67 -9.77
CA PHE A 68 -6.37 -6.27 -9.79
C PHE A 68 -6.48 -7.79 -9.58
N PRO A 69 -5.85 -8.63 -10.44
CA PRO A 69 -6.14 -10.07 -10.49
C PRO A 69 -5.44 -10.87 -9.38
N ILE A 70 -5.86 -10.63 -8.14
CA ILE A 70 -5.47 -11.39 -6.95
C ILE A 70 -6.73 -11.70 -6.14
N ALA A 71 -6.79 -12.89 -5.57
CA ALA A 71 -7.94 -13.37 -4.83
C ALA A 71 -7.96 -12.86 -3.39
N ARG A 72 -6.81 -13.04 -2.72
CA ARG A 72 -6.66 -12.81 -1.29
C ARG A 72 -5.23 -12.44 -0.96
N ILE A 73 -5.08 -11.55 0.02
CA ILE A 73 -3.80 -11.21 0.65
C ILE A 73 -3.93 -11.51 2.14
N GLU A 74 -2.95 -12.19 2.74
CA GLU A 74 -2.93 -12.54 4.16
C GLU A 74 -1.58 -12.18 4.79
N ALA A 75 -1.62 -11.25 5.75
CA ALA A 75 -0.46 -10.81 6.52
C ALA A 75 -0.31 -11.64 7.80
N THR A 76 0.70 -12.51 7.84
CA THR A 76 0.86 -13.54 8.88
C THR A 76 1.26 -12.99 10.26
N ASP A 77 1.79 -11.76 10.30
CA ASP A 77 2.28 -11.05 11.48
C ASP A 77 1.36 -9.91 11.93
N LEU A 78 0.29 -9.62 11.18
CA LEU A 78 -0.62 -8.50 11.44
C LEU A 78 -2.03 -8.92 11.86
N ASP A 79 -2.34 -10.22 11.90
CA ASP A 79 -3.70 -10.75 12.06
C ASP A 79 -4.69 -10.09 11.09
N ARG A 80 -4.26 -9.98 9.81
CA ARG A 80 -5.03 -9.30 8.76
C ARG A 80 -5.09 -10.14 7.51
N SER A 81 -6.27 -10.16 6.90
CA SER A 81 -6.44 -10.67 5.54
C SER A 81 -7.46 -9.83 4.78
N TRP A 82 -7.25 -9.72 3.47
CA TRP A 82 -8.10 -8.98 2.56
C TRP A 82 -8.53 -9.93 1.44
N THR A 83 -9.83 -10.01 1.20
CA THR A 83 -10.40 -10.72 0.04
C THR A 83 -10.74 -9.70 -1.02
N LEU A 84 -10.15 -9.83 -2.20
CA LEU A 84 -10.30 -8.85 -3.28
C LEU A 84 -11.27 -9.36 -4.34
N ALA A 85 -11.13 -10.62 -4.76
CA ALA A 85 -11.97 -11.22 -5.80
C ALA A 85 -12.07 -12.75 -5.60
N PRO A 86 -13.13 -13.41 -6.10
CA PRO A 86 -13.24 -14.86 -6.08
C PRO A 86 -12.42 -15.50 -7.22
N THR A 87 -11.13 -15.18 -7.29
CA THR A 87 -10.20 -15.61 -8.36
C THR A 87 -9.02 -16.38 -7.76
N VAL A 88 -7.90 -16.47 -8.49
CA VAL A 88 -6.57 -16.89 -8.02
C VAL A 88 -5.56 -15.93 -8.64
N PRO A 89 -4.35 -15.74 -8.06
CA PRO A 89 -3.75 -16.40 -6.89
C PRO A 89 -4.08 -15.76 -5.55
N ALA A 90 -3.64 -16.37 -4.44
CA ALA A 90 -3.57 -15.74 -3.12
C ALA A 90 -2.10 -15.48 -2.73
N ALA A 91 -1.84 -14.41 -1.98
CA ALA A 91 -0.52 -14.07 -1.45
C ALA A 91 -0.53 -14.12 0.08
N THR A 92 0.39 -14.87 0.68
CA THR A 92 0.54 -14.97 2.14
C THR A 92 1.98 -14.68 2.56
N GLY A 93 2.18 -13.89 3.60
CA GLY A 93 3.51 -13.62 4.15
C GLY A 93 3.51 -12.47 5.16
N PRO A 94 4.68 -12.03 5.65
CA PRO A 94 4.77 -10.87 6.53
C PRO A 94 4.26 -9.60 5.85
N GLY A 95 3.60 -8.73 6.60
CA GLY A 95 2.99 -7.51 6.07
C GLY A 95 3.98 -6.60 5.34
N HIS A 96 5.21 -6.48 5.86
CA HIS A 96 6.23 -5.68 5.19
C HIS A 96 6.64 -6.27 3.83
N ALA A 97 6.69 -7.60 3.70
CA ALA A 97 7.02 -8.27 2.44
C ALA A 97 5.88 -8.15 1.43
N LEU A 98 4.63 -8.25 1.89
CA LEU A 98 3.43 -7.99 1.07
C LEU A 98 3.45 -6.56 0.52
N LEU A 99 3.70 -5.57 1.38
CA LEU A 99 3.78 -4.17 0.97
C LEU A 99 4.97 -3.93 0.04
N ALA A 100 6.11 -4.57 0.29
CA ALA A 100 7.29 -4.48 -0.56
C ALA A 100 6.99 -4.99 -1.98
N TRP A 101 6.32 -6.14 -2.09
CA TRP A 101 5.86 -6.66 -3.38
C TRP A 101 4.90 -5.70 -4.08
N LEU A 102 3.81 -5.29 -3.40
CA LEU A 102 2.78 -4.41 -3.97
C LEU A 102 3.32 -3.04 -4.39
N SER A 103 4.32 -2.52 -3.68
CA SER A 103 4.97 -1.26 -4.01
C SER A 103 6.12 -1.41 -5.01
N GLY A 104 6.50 -2.63 -5.41
CA GLY A 104 7.63 -2.87 -6.30
C GLY A 104 9.01 -2.67 -5.66
N ARG A 105 9.10 -2.67 -4.32
CA ARG A 105 10.34 -2.51 -3.53
C ARG A 105 10.87 -3.84 -2.97
N GLY A 106 10.23 -4.95 -3.30
CA GLY A 106 10.69 -6.28 -2.91
C GLY A 106 10.13 -7.37 -3.82
N PRO A 107 10.83 -8.51 -3.93
CA PRO A 107 10.37 -9.62 -4.75
C PRO A 107 9.19 -10.35 -4.11
N ALA A 108 8.33 -10.94 -4.93
CA ALA A 108 7.28 -11.87 -4.49
C ALA A 108 7.83 -13.19 -3.92
N THR A 109 9.12 -13.48 -4.05
CA THR A 109 9.74 -14.75 -3.60
C THR A 109 9.71 -14.94 -2.09
N HIS A 110 9.46 -13.88 -1.32
CA HIS A 110 9.26 -13.95 0.14
C HIS A 110 7.81 -14.24 0.51
N LEU A 111 6.92 -14.42 -0.48
CA LEU A 111 5.50 -14.69 -0.30
C LEU A 111 5.19 -16.12 -0.71
N VAL A 112 4.26 -16.74 0.00
CA VAL A 112 3.65 -18.01 -0.39
C VAL A 112 2.48 -17.71 -1.33
N SER A 113 2.52 -18.28 -2.53
CA SER A 113 1.48 -18.13 -3.54
C SER A 113 1.46 -19.30 -4.52
N GLU A 114 0.28 -19.82 -4.85
CA GLU A 114 0.06 -20.71 -5.99
C GLU A 114 -1.27 -20.31 -6.67
N PRO A 115 -1.31 -20.05 -7.99
CA PRO A 115 -0.21 -19.90 -8.96
C PRO A 115 0.65 -18.64 -8.72
N ARG A 116 1.57 -18.34 -9.65
CA ARG A 116 2.46 -17.16 -9.59
C ARG A 116 1.66 -15.85 -9.47
N LEU A 117 2.12 -14.96 -8.59
CA LEU A 117 1.53 -13.62 -8.42
C LEU A 117 1.65 -12.76 -9.69
N PRO A 118 0.62 -11.97 -10.03
CA PRO A 118 0.70 -10.98 -11.10
C PRO A 118 1.68 -9.84 -10.74
N THR A 119 2.13 -9.11 -11.75
CA THR A 119 2.91 -7.89 -11.54
C THR A 119 1.99 -6.77 -11.05
N PRO A 120 2.24 -6.16 -9.88
CA PRO A 120 1.48 -4.99 -9.43
C PRO A 120 1.61 -3.81 -10.40
N PRO A 121 0.57 -2.96 -10.52
CA PRO A 121 0.66 -1.73 -11.30
C PRO A 121 1.66 -0.75 -10.67
N THR A 122 1.93 0.37 -11.36
CA THR A 122 2.73 1.45 -10.80
C THR A 122 2.14 1.94 -9.48
N TRP A 123 3.01 2.05 -8.48
CA TRP A 123 2.64 2.41 -7.11
C TRP A 123 3.35 3.70 -6.70
N PRO A 124 2.71 4.59 -5.92
CA PRO A 124 1.34 4.48 -5.43
C PRO A 124 0.29 4.91 -6.46
N LEU A 125 -0.89 4.30 -6.38
CA LEU A 125 -2.07 4.71 -7.14
C LEU A 125 -2.88 5.75 -6.33
N PRO A 126 -3.69 6.61 -7.00
CA PRO A 126 -4.63 7.49 -6.31
C PRO A 126 -5.63 6.67 -5.47
N PRO A 127 -5.84 7.01 -4.18
CA PRO A 127 -6.71 6.26 -3.29
C PRO A 127 -8.13 6.17 -3.85
N THR A 128 -8.80 5.04 -3.60
CA THR A 128 -10.15 4.77 -4.14
C THR A 128 -11.05 4.14 -3.07
N PRO A 129 -12.29 4.65 -2.86
CA PRO A 129 -12.87 5.81 -3.53
C PRO A 129 -12.10 7.10 -3.19
N GLY A 130 -11.92 7.97 -4.18
CA GLY A 130 -11.31 9.27 -3.96
C GLY A 130 -12.25 10.22 -3.22
N TRP A 131 -11.74 11.42 -2.90
CA TRP A 131 -12.56 12.49 -2.35
C TRP A 131 -13.08 13.40 -3.47
N THR A 132 -14.38 13.70 -3.43
CA THR A 132 -15.05 14.66 -4.31
C THR A 132 -15.21 16.00 -3.63
#